data_AF-A0A7H4PI25-F1
#
_entry.id   AF-A0A7H4PI25-F1
#
_cell.length_a   1.000
_cell.length_b   1.000
_cell.length_c   1.000
_cell.angle_alpha   90.00
_cell.angle_beta   90.00
_cell.angle_gamma   90.00
#
_symmetry.space_group_name_H-M   'P 1'
#
loop_
_entity.id
_entity.type
_entity.pdbx_description
1 polymer ?
#
loop_
_entity_poly.entity_id
_entity_poly.type
_entity_poly.pdbx_seq_one_letter_code
_entity_poly.pdbx_strand_id
1 'polypeptide(L)'
;MSFPVAGTLMVEPTESESKGELDRFIDAMLAIRGEIDRVKGGEWPLEDNPLVNAPHTQGELVSEWNHPYTRELAVFPAGLNNKYWPTVKRLDDVYGDRNLFCSCVPMSEYQ
;
A
#
# COMPACT_ATOMS: atom_id res chain seq x y z
N MET A 1 -10.67 -8.43 -1.01
CA MET A 1 -9.85 -9.01 0.08
C MET A 1 -10.80 -9.42 1.22
N SER A 2 -10.35 -10.24 2.19
CA SER A 2 -11.19 -10.72 3.31
C SER A 2 -12.31 -11.71 2.95
N PHE A 3 -12.08 -12.56 1.96
CA PHE A 3 -12.97 -13.67 1.57
C PHE A 3 -12.12 -14.92 1.23
N PRO A 4 -12.55 -16.14 1.58
CA PRO A 4 -13.82 -16.50 2.25
C PRO A 4 -13.82 -16.27 3.76
N VAL A 5 -12.67 -15.97 4.36
CA VAL A 5 -12.55 -15.70 5.80
C VAL A 5 -12.23 -14.23 6.02
N ALA A 6 -12.95 -13.58 6.93
CA ALA A 6 -12.71 -12.20 7.28
C ALA A 6 -11.29 -12.00 7.83
N GLY A 7 -10.58 -10.98 7.35
CA GLY A 7 -9.22 -10.66 7.78
C GLY A 7 -8.13 -11.54 7.15
N THR A 8 -8.44 -12.40 6.18
CA THR A 8 -7.44 -13.20 5.47
C THR A 8 -7.27 -12.79 4.01
N LEU A 9 -6.16 -13.23 3.43
CA LEU A 9 -5.87 -13.15 2.00
C LEU A 9 -5.93 -14.55 1.40
N MET A 10 -6.63 -14.69 0.28
CA MET A 10 -6.62 -15.89 -0.56
C MET A 10 -5.85 -15.55 -1.83
N VAL A 11 -4.83 -16.35 -2.16
CA VAL A 11 -3.90 -16.06 -3.26
C VAL A 11 -4.00 -17.18 -4.30
N GLU A 12 -4.23 -16.81 -5.55
CA GLU A 12 -4.28 -17.71 -6.70
C GLU A 12 -3.24 -17.24 -7.73
N PRO A 13 -2.14 -17.99 -7.94
CA PRO A 13 -1.08 -17.56 -8.86
C PRO A 13 -1.43 -17.78 -10.34
N THR A 14 -2.36 -18.69 -10.66
CA THR A 14 -2.58 -19.23 -12.02
C THR A 14 -1.35 -19.95 -12.60
N GLU A 15 -1.57 -20.70 -13.67
CA GLU A 15 -0.53 -21.48 -14.36
C GLU A 15 0.37 -20.64 -15.29
N SER A 16 -0.04 -19.40 -15.59
CA SER A 16 0.68 -18.54 -16.53
C SER A 16 1.88 -17.83 -15.91
N GLU A 17 1.99 -17.84 -14.57
CA GLU A 17 3.03 -17.13 -13.86
C GLU A 17 4.33 -17.92 -13.76
N SER A 18 5.43 -17.27 -14.12
CA SER A 18 6.77 -17.87 -14.03
C SER A 18 7.21 -18.01 -12.56
N LYS A 19 8.07 -18.99 -12.26
CA LYS A 19 8.65 -19.14 -10.91
C LYS A 19 9.27 -17.83 -10.39
N GLY A 20 9.95 -17.07 -11.26
CA GLY A 20 10.57 -15.82 -10.87
C GLY A 20 9.58 -14.73 -10.46
N GLU A 21 8.36 -14.72 -10.99
CA GLU A 21 7.29 -13.82 -10.53
C GLU A 21 6.72 -14.27 -9.18
N LEU A 22 6.51 -15.59 -9.03
CA LEU A 22 6.05 -16.16 -7.77
C LEU A 22 7.03 -15.91 -6.63
N ASP A 23 8.33 -16.08 -6.88
CA ASP A 23 9.38 -15.79 -5.91
C ASP A 23 9.37 -14.30 -5.52
N ARG A 24 9.21 -13.37 -6.49
CA ARG A 24 9.10 -11.92 -6.20
C ARG A 24 7.91 -11.60 -5.29
N PHE A 25 6.76 -12.20 -5.54
CA PHE A 25 5.58 -12.01 -4.69
C PHE A 25 5.81 -12.56 -3.28
N ILE A 26 6.41 -13.75 -3.16
CA ILE A 26 6.74 -14.37 -1.87
C ILE A 26 7.75 -13.50 -1.10
N ASP A 27 8.80 -13.03 -1.76
CA ASP A 27 9.81 -12.16 -1.16
C ASP A 27 9.21 -10.84 -0.68
N ALA A 28 8.29 -10.25 -1.44
CA ALA A 28 7.53 -9.07 -1.01
C ALA A 28 6.68 -9.37 0.24
N MET A 29 6.01 -10.51 0.31
CA MET A 29 5.24 -10.92 1.49
C MET A 29 6.13 -11.19 2.71
N LEU A 30 7.32 -11.75 2.51
CA LEU A 30 8.32 -11.93 3.58
C LEU A 30 8.88 -10.59 4.07
N ALA A 31 9.11 -9.63 3.18
CA ALA A 31 9.52 -8.27 3.53
C ALA A 31 8.43 -7.57 4.35
N ILE A 32 7.16 -7.64 3.92
CA ILE A 32 6.00 -7.12 4.66
C ILE A 32 5.90 -7.79 6.04
N ARG A 33 6.18 -9.09 6.15
CA ARG A 33 6.24 -9.76 7.44
C ARG A 33 7.33 -9.18 8.34
N GLY A 34 8.51 -8.88 7.78
CA GLY A 34 9.58 -8.18 8.49
C GLY A 34 9.14 -6.80 8.99
N GLU A 35 8.39 -6.04 8.19
CA GLU A 35 7.82 -4.76 8.62
C GLU A 35 6.84 -4.90 9.78
N ILE A 36 5.97 -5.92 9.75
CA ILE A 36 5.06 -6.24 10.86
C ILE A 36 5.87 -6.53 12.14
N ASP A 37 6.98 -7.25 12.03
CA ASP A 37 7.82 -7.58 13.18
C ASP A 37 8.55 -6.34 13.75
N ARG A 38 8.91 -5.36 12.91
CA ARG A 38 9.47 -4.06 13.36
C ARG A 38 8.45 -3.21 14.11
N VAL A 39 7.21 -3.15 13.63
CA VAL A 39 6.10 -2.50 14.35
C VAL A 39 5.84 -3.21 15.68
N LYS A 40 5.76 -4.55 15.67
CA LYS A 40 5.57 -5.35 16.88
C LYS A 40 6.71 -5.17 17.89
N GLY A 41 7.94 -4.98 17.40
CA GLY A 41 9.12 -4.71 18.22
C GLY A 41 9.19 -3.28 18.77
N GLY A 42 8.27 -2.38 18.37
CA GLY A 42 8.26 -0.98 18.79
C GLY A 42 9.30 -0.11 18.10
N GLU A 43 9.93 -0.58 17.03
CA GLU A 43 10.88 0.22 16.25
C GLU A 43 10.14 1.35 15.51
N TRP A 44 8.93 1.07 15.04
CA TRP A 44 8.05 2.06 14.45
C TRP A 44 6.76 2.21 15.28
N PRO A 45 6.24 3.44 15.43
CA PRO A 45 4.93 3.69 15.99
C PRO A 45 3.83 2.90 15.27
N LEU A 46 2.80 2.51 16.02
CA LEU A 46 1.66 1.76 15.46
C LEU A 46 0.89 2.59 14.43
N GLU A 47 0.82 3.90 14.69
CA GLU A 47 0.11 4.90 13.90
C GLU A 47 0.94 5.49 12.74
N ASP A 48 2.26 5.30 12.74
CA ASP A 48 3.15 5.90 11.73
C ASP A 48 4.26 4.92 11.29
N ASN A 49 3.95 4.14 10.25
CA ASN A 49 4.84 3.12 9.68
C ASN A 49 4.48 2.87 8.20
N PRO A 50 5.36 2.17 7.43
CA PRO A 50 5.11 1.94 6.01
C PRO A 50 3.76 1.24 5.72
N LEU A 51 3.34 0.29 6.56
CA LEU A 51 2.11 -0.48 6.38
C LEU A 51 0.85 0.39 6.52
N VAL A 52 0.82 1.27 7.53
CA VAL A 52 -0.32 2.16 7.79
C VAL A 52 -0.38 3.31 6.79
N ASN A 53 0.76 3.81 6.31
CA ASN A 53 0.82 4.94 5.40
C ASN A 53 0.78 4.56 3.91
N ALA A 54 0.88 3.27 3.59
CA ALA A 54 0.74 2.77 2.22
C ALA A 54 -0.68 3.02 1.65
N PRO A 55 -0.81 3.27 0.33
CA PRO A 55 0.28 3.35 -0.66
C PRO A 55 1.01 4.70 -0.63
N HIS A 56 2.27 4.72 -1.08
CA HIS A 56 3.06 5.95 -1.21
C HIS A 56 3.06 6.48 -2.64
N THR A 57 2.73 7.77 -2.79
CA THR A 57 2.54 8.42 -4.11
C THR A 57 3.77 9.22 -4.55
N GLN A 58 3.84 9.59 -5.83
CA GLN A 58 4.89 10.49 -6.34
C GLN A 58 4.89 11.85 -5.63
N GLY A 59 3.70 12.39 -5.32
CA GLY A 59 3.57 13.68 -4.64
C GLY A 59 4.14 13.66 -3.22
N GLU A 60 3.95 12.54 -2.51
CA GLU A 60 4.50 12.33 -1.16
C GLU A 60 6.02 12.13 -1.18
N LEU A 61 6.57 11.51 -2.23
CA LEU A 61 8.02 11.36 -2.36
C LEU A 61 8.73 12.72 -2.38
N VAL A 62 8.15 13.69 -3.10
CA VAL A 62 8.72 15.03 -3.30
C VAL A 62 8.33 16.03 -2.23
N SER A 63 7.41 15.68 -1.32
CA SER A 63 7.03 16.54 -0.21
C SER A 63 8.05 16.48 0.94
N GLU A 64 7.83 17.31 1.96
CA GLU A 64 8.47 17.13 3.26
C GLU A 64 8.15 15.72 3.78
N TRP A 65 9.12 15.12 4.49
CA TRP A 65 9.04 13.72 4.92
C TRP A 65 9.25 13.62 6.41
N ASN A 66 8.13 13.47 7.11
CA ASN A 66 8.05 13.50 8.57
C ASN A 66 7.66 12.11 9.11
N HIS A 67 8.30 11.06 8.57
CA HIS A 67 8.07 9.67 8.96
C HIS A 67 9.33 9.06 9.61
N PRO A 68 9.17 8.08 10.51
CA PRO A 68 10.29 7.39 11.18
C PRO A 68 10.98 6.33 10.29
N TYR A 69 10.64 6.29 9.00
CA TYR A 69 11.21 5.40 8.00
C TYR A 69 11.62 6.22 6.77
N THR A 70 12.48 5.68 5.91
CA THR A 70 13.02 6.45 4.78
C THR A 70 12.08 6.46 3.57
N ARG A 71 12.28 7.45 2.68
CA ARG A 71 11.59 7.51 1.39
C ARG A 71 11.88 6.27 0.55
N GLU A 72 13.14 5.86 0.51
CA GLU A 72 13.60 4.71 -0.26
C GLU A 72 12.90 3.42 0.18
N LEU A 73 12.73 3.22 1.49
CA LEU A 73 11.98 2.08 2.01
C LEU A 73 10.51 2.12 1.57
N ALA A 74 9.90 3.31 1.61
CA ALA A 74 8.50 3.48 1.25
C ALA A 74 8.21 3.24 -0.24
N VAL A 75 9.09 3.71 -1.13
CA VAL A 75 8.84 3.67 -2.57
C VAL A 75 9.61 2.58 -3.33
N PHE A 76 10.70 2.06 -2.78
CA PHE A 76 11.56 1.06 -3.42
C PHE A 76 11.98 -0.09 -2.47
N PRO A 77 11.04 -0.75 -1.78
CA PRO A 77 11.37 -1.81 -0.81
C PRO A 77 12.06 -3.03 -1.44
N ALA A 78 11.92 -3.23 -2.76
CA ALA A 78 12.50 -4.33 -3.52
C ALA A 78 13.43 -3.86 -4.67
N GLY A 79 13.91 -2.61 -4.63
CA GLY A 79 14.80 -2.03 -5.64
C GLY A 79 14.13 -1.03 -6.60
N LEU A 80 14.92 -0.47 -7.52
CA LEU A 80 14.56 0.70 -8.33
C LEU A 80 13.91 0.38 -9.69
N ASN A 81 13.99 -0.87 -10.14
CA ASN A 81 13.60 -1.25 -11.50
C ASN A 81 12.07 -1.36 -11.64
N ASN A 82 11.54 -0.98 -12.81
CA ASN A 82 10.15 -1.19 -13.22
C ASN A 82 9.11 -0.67 -12.20
N LYS A 83 9.35 0.50 -11.61
CA LYS A 83 8.46 1.10 -10.62
C LYS A 83 7.09 1.43 -11.21
N TYR A 84 6.06 0.80 -10.65
CA TYR A 84 4.67 1.20 -10.84
C TYR A 84 4.23 2.14 -9.71
N TRP A 85 3.56 3.24 -10.05
CA TRP A 85 3.20 4.29 -9.11
C TRP A 85 1.70 4.26 -8.76
N PRO A 86 1.36 4.19 -7.46
CA PRO A 86 0.04 4.58 -6.99
C PRO A 86 -0.21 6.06 -7.28
N THR A 87 -1.31 6.37 -7.97
CA THR A 87 -1.66 7.75 -8.35
C THR A 87 -2.38 8.51 -7.25
N VAL A 88 -2.96 7.81 -6.28
CA VAL A 88 -3.68 8.37 -5.12
C VAL A 88 -3.30 7.63 -3.84
N LYS A 89 -3.55 8.28 -2.69
CA LYS A 89 -3.44 7.67 -1.37
C LYS A 89 -4.56 6.65 -1.12
N ARG A 90 -4.54 6.01 0.06
CA ARG A 90 -5.59 5.11 0.53
C ARG A 90 -6.95 5.80 0.43
N LEU A 91 -7.94 5.09 -0.11
CA LEU A 91 -9.30 5.59 -0.27
C LEU A 91 -9.99 5.66 1.10
N ASP A 92 -10.90 6.63 1.23
CA ASP A 92 -11.85 6.68 2.33
C ASP A 92 -13.17 6.03 1.89
N ASP A 93 -13.32 4.75 2.22
CA ASP A 93 -14.48 3.95 1.83
C ASP A 93 -15.78 4.51 2.45
N VAL A 94 -15.73 4.98 3.71
CA VAL A 94 -16.91 5.45 4.45
C VAL A 94 -17.40 6.79 3.91
N TYR A 95 -16.50 7.67 3.49
CA TYR A 95 -16.88 8.95 2.90
C TYR A 95 -17.66 8.76 1.60
N GLY A 96 -17.21 7.85 0.73
CA GLY A 96 -17.87 7.57 -0.55
C GLY A 96 -19.30 7.05 -0.37
N ASP A 97 -19.52 6.15 0.59
CA ASP A 97 -20.86 5.62 0.90
C ASP A 97 -21.81 6.70 1.45
N ARG A 98 -21.27 7.69 2.16
CA ARG A 98 -22.05 8.81 2.74
C ARG A 98 -22.33 9.93 1.76
N ASN A 99 -21.48 10.11 0.74
CA ASN A 99 -21.55 11.18 -0.25
C ASN A 99 -21.59 10.57 -1.65
N LEU A 100 -22.74 10.00 -1.99
CA LEU A 100 -22.89 9.16 -3.18
C LEU A 100 -22.92 10.01 -4.47
N PHE A 101 -21.84 9.95 -5.23
CA PHE A 101 -21.73 10.54 -6.56
C PHE A 101 -21.38 9.47 -7.60
N CYS A 102 -22.36 9.06 -8.40
CA CYS A 102 -22.20 8.00 -9.42
C CYS A 102 -22.07 8.53 -10.85
N SER A 103 -21.87 9.84 -11.01
CA SER A 103 -21.60 10.53 -12.27
C SER A 103 -20.54 11.60 -12.05
N CYS A 104 -19.93 12.10 -13.12
CA CYS A 104 -19.05 13.25 -13.02
C CYS A 104 -19.83 14.45 -12.47
N VAL A 105 -19.52 14.88 -11.26
CA VAL A 105 -20.01 16.14 -10.72
C VAL A 105 -19.05 17.27 -11.10
N PRO A 106 -19.52 18.52 -11.21
CA PRO A 106 -18.63 19.66 -11.39
C PRO A 106 -17.53 19.69 -10.33
N MET A 107 -16.34 20.19 -10.70
CA MET A 107 -15.20 20.25 -9.76
C MET A 107 -15.50 21.00 -8.46
N SER A 108 -16.47 21.92 -8.49
CA SER A 108 -16.95 22.68 -7.33
C SER A 108 -17.63 21.81 -6.26
N GLU A 109 -18.12 20.62 -6.60
CA GLU A 109 -18.77 19.71 -5.65
C GLU A 109 -17.78 18.78 -4.93
N TYR A 110 -16.49 18.78 -5.31
CA TYR A 110 -15.42 18.05 -4.63
C TYR A 110 -14.65 18.89 -3.60
N GLN A 111 -15.02 20.16 -3.40
CA GLN A 111 -14.35 21.10 -2.48
C GLN A 111 -15.01 21.14 -1.10
#